data_AF-A0AAU7GHQ7-F1
#
_entry.id   AF-A0AAU7GHQ7-F1
#
_cell.length_a   1.000
_cell.length_b   1.000
_cell.length_c   1.000
_cell.angle_alpha   90.00
_cell.angle_beta   90.00
_cell.angle_gamma   90.00
#
_symmetry.space_group_name_H-M   'P 1'
#
loop_
_entity.id
_entity.type
_entity.pdbx_description
1 polymer ?
#
loop_
_entity_poly.entity_id
_entity_poly.type
_entity_poly.pdbx_seq_one_letter_code
_entity_poly.pdbx_strand_id
1 'polypeptide(L)'
;MTSASPELDESAVGVDQQAVSPAVEAWADALTRMEQELHGALAKVDPVPWRPPIGLGPIPAELQERAARLLEAQLHTIRYLEDVRQTTAKHLAAVKSVPRAEAGPHPVYFDLIG
;
A
#
# COMPACT_ATOMS: atom_id res chain seq x y z
N MET A 1 62.34 36.48 -25.35
CA MET A 1 62.62 35.10 -25.83
C MET A 1 62.15 34.17 -24.72
N THR A 2 60.89 33.77 -24.73
CA THR A 2 60.36 32.51 -25.31
C THR A 2 60.25 31.41 -24.24
N SER A 3 58.99 31.06 -23.97
CA SER A 3 58.40 29.78 -23.54
C SER A 3 59.00 28.97 -22.39
N ALA A 4 58.19 28.66 -21.37
CA ALA A 4 57.32 27.48 -21.41
C ALA A 4 56.49 27.38 -20.12
N SER A 5 55.18 27.61 -20.23
CA SER A 5 54.18 27.06 -19.30
C SER A 5 53.95 25.59 -19.66
N PRO A 6 53.81 24.70 -18.66
CA PRO A 6 52.96 23.53 -18.79
C PRO A 6 51.64 23.80 -18.06
N GLU A 7 50.66 24.15 -18.87
CA GLU A 7 49.25 23.89 -18.63
C GLU A 7 49.06 22.37 -18.62
N LEU A 8 48.73 21.79 -17.48
CA LEU A 8 48.06 20.49 -17.40
C LEU A 8 46.85 20.67 -16.50
N ASP A 9 45.83 21.15 -17.18
CA ASP A 9 44.42 20.89 -16.98
C ASP A 9 44.11 19.65 -16.12
N GLU A 10 43.80 19.87 -14.85
CA GLU A 10 43.17 18.87 -13.96
C GLU A 10 41.64 18.84 -14.21
N SER A 11 41.19 19.06 -15.45
CA SER A 11 39.83 18.75 -15.89
C SER A 11 39.65 17.25 -16.03
N ALA A 12 39.67 16.52 -14.91
CA ALA A 12 39.46 15.08 -14.95
C ALA A 12 38.84 14.51 -13.67
N VAL A 13 37.89 15.20 -13.02
CA VAL A 13 36.80 14.52 -12.31
C VAL A 13 35.54 15.37 -12.35
N GLY A 14 34.91 15.45 -13.52
CA GLY A 14 33.47 15.71 -13.57
C GLY A 14 32.79 14.52 -12.92
N VAL A 15 32.59 14.58 -11.59
CA VAL A 15 31.69 13.66 -10.91
C VAL A 15 30.35 13.83 -11.58
N ASP A 16 29.89 12.79 -12.29
CA ASP A 16 28.55 12.63 -12.86
C ASP A 16 27.51 12.88 -11.77
N GLN A 17 27.18 14.14 -11.54
CA GLN A 17 25.98 14.56 -10.85
C GLN A 17 24.82 14.41 -11.82
N GLN A 18 24.48 13.16 -12.17
CA GLN A 18 23.09 12.81 -12.44
C GLN A 18 22.36 12.96 -11.09
N ALA A 19 22.18 14.21 -10.64
CA ALA A 19 21.26 14.52 -9.57
C ALA A 19 19.90 14.04 -10.05
N VAL A 20 19.36 13.02 -9.39
CA VAL A 20 18.01 12.53 -9.65
C VAL A 20 17.10 13.76 -9.66
N SER A 21 16.36 13.96 -10.75
CA SER A 21 15.57 15.18 -10.89
C SER A 21 14.61 15.29 -9.69
N PRO A 22 14.41 16.48 -9.10
CA PRO A 22 13.59 16.61 -7.88
C PRO A 22 12.16 16.11 -8.07
N ALA A 23 11.65 16.09 -9.30
CA ALA A 23 10.37 15.49 -9.65
C ALA A 23 10.36 13.95 -9.53
N VAL A 24 11.46 13.28 -9.90
CA VAL A 24 11.60 11.82 -9.77
C VAL A 24 11.65 11.43 -8.29
N GLU A 25 12.42 12.17 -7.48
CA GLU A 25 12.48 11.94 -6.03
C GLU A 25 11.10 12.11 -5.37
N ALA A 26 10.40 13.21 -5.67
CA ALA A 26 9.07 13.46 -5.13
C ALA A 26 8.04 12.38 -5.51
N TRP A 27 8.10 11.88 -6.76
CA TRP A 27 7.27 10.76 -7.18
C TRP A 27 7.66 9.44 -6.52
N ALA A 28 8.96 9.17 -6.38
CA ALA A 28 9.45 7.97 -5.73
C ALA A 28 9.05 7.91 -4.24
N ASP A 29 9.10 9.05 -3.54
CA ASP A 29 8.66 9.18 -2.16
C ASP A 29 7.14 8.96 -2.04
N ALA A 30 6.36 9.55 -2.94
CA ALA A 30 4.92 9.35 -2.98
C ALA A 30 4.57 7.87 -3.21
N LEU A 31 5.21 7.20 -4.19
CA LEU A 31 5.00 5.77 -4.46
C LEU A 31 5.39 4.90 -3.26
N THR A 32 6.53 5.19 -2.62
CA THR A 32 6.99 4.47 -1.42
C THR A 32 6.00 4.60 -0.27
N ARG A 33 5.47 5.80 -0.04
CA ARG A 33 4.43 6.01 0.97
C ARG A 33 3.15 5.22 0.64
N MET A 34 2.68 5.27 -0.60
CA MET A 34 1.48 4.55 -1.01
C MET A 34 1.63 3.03 -0.91
N GLU A 35 2.83 2.51 -1.19
CA GLU A 35 3.17 1.10 -0.97
C GLU A 35 3.12 0.73 0.51
N GLN A 36 3.71 1.54 1.40
CA GLN A 36 3.65 1.31 2.85
C GLN A 36 2.21 1.34 3.37
N GLU A 37 1.41 2.28 2.88
CA GLU A 37 -0.02 2.37 3.23
C GLU A 37 -0.79 1.14 2.76
N LEU A 38 -0.50 0.62 1.56
CA LEU A 38 -1.10 -0.61 1.05
C LEU A 38 -0.72 -1.84 1.90
N HIS A 39 0.56 -1.99 2.27
CA HIS A 39 1.01 -3.09 3.13
C HIS A 39 0.37 -3.02 4.52
N GLY A 40 0.17 -1.82 5.05
CA GLY A 40 -0.48 -1.60 6.34
C GLY A 40 -2.01 -1.68 6.32
N ALA A 41 -2.65 -1.68 5.14
CA ALA A 41 -4.10 -1.55 5.00
C ALA A 41 -4.89 -2.67 5.70
N LEU A 42 -4.34 -3.89 5.70
CA LEU A 42 -4.97 -5.06 6.32
C LEU A 42 -4.76 -5.14 7.84
N ALA A 43 -3.75 -4.45 8.38
CA ALA A 43 -3.39 -4.52 9.79
C ALA A 43 -4.06 -3.44 10.66
N LYS A 44 -4.61 -2.40 10.03
CA LYS A 44 -5.19 -1.24 10.74
C LYS A 44 -6.71 -1.40 10.91
N VAL A 45 -7.19 -1.20 12.13
CA VAL A 45 -8.63 -1.21 12.46
C VAL A 45 -9.31 0.09 12.04
N ASP A 46 -8.59 1.22 12.11
CA ASP A 46 -9.06 2.52 11.64
C ASP A 46 -8.27 2.99 10.40
N PRO A 47 -8.92 3.13 9.23
CA PRO A 47 -8.25 3.64 8.04
C PRO A 47 -7.97 5.14 8.21
N VAL A 48 -6.75 5.55 7.91
CA VAL A 48 -6.39 6.97 7.81
C VAL A 48 -7.08 7.55 6.56
N PRO A 49 -7.72 8.72 6.63
CA PRO A 49 -8.30 9.36 5.45
C PRO A 49 -7.24 9.58 4.36
N TRP A 50 -7.47 8.99 3.19
CA TRP A 50 -6.59 9.13 2.04
C TRP A 50 -6.50 10.58 1.57
N ARG A 51 -5.29 11.07 1.33
CA ARG A 51 -5.03 12.36 0.71
C ARG A 51 -4.15 12.15 -0.51
N PRO A 52 -4.63 12.47 -1.73
CA PRO A 52 -3.82 12.29 -2.92
C PRO A 52 -2.60 13.22 -2.85
N PRO A 53 -1.42 12.77 -3.31
CA PRO A 53 -0.28 13.66 -3.45
C PRO A 53 -0.59 14.72 -4.52
N ILE A 54 -0.42 15.99 -4.15
CA ILE A 54 -0.71 17.15 -5.02
C ILE A 54 0.59 17.74 -5.56
N GLY A 55 0.52 18.35 -6.75
CA GLY A 55 1.64 19.13 -7.30
C GLY A 55 2.82 18.33 -7.85
N LEU A 56 2.69 17.02 -8.04
CA LEU A 56 3.78 16.17 -8.54
C LEU A 56 3.98 16.22 -10.07
N GLY A 57 3.05 16.82 -10.83
CA GLY A 57 3.11 16.84 -12.29
C GLY A 57 2.88 15.44 -12.90
N PRO A 58 3.31 15.19 -14.15
CA PRO A 58 3.21 13.86 -14.77
C PRO A 58 4.19 12.86 -14.14
N ILE A 59 3.83 11.58 -14.15
CA ILE A 59 4.71 10.49 -13.69
C ILE A 59 5.92 10.36 -14.64
N PRO A 60 7.17 10.39 -14.12
CA PRO A 60 8.37 10.11 -14.90
C PRO A 60 8.34 8.72 -15.53
N ALA A 61 8.84 8.58 -16.75
CA ALA A 61 8.78 7.34 -17.53
C ALA A 61 9.35 6.12 -16.77
N GLU A 62 10.45 6.31 -16.08
CA GLU A 62 11.12 5.29 -15.25
C GLU A 62 10.28 4.78 -14.06
N LEU A 63 9.28 5.54 -13.61
CA LEU A 63 8.40 5.16 -12.49
C LEU A 63 7.04 4.62 -12.95
N GLN A 64 6.73 4.64 -14.26
CA GLN A 64 5.42 4.23 -14.78
C GLN A 64 5.11 2.76 -14.46
N GLU A 65 6.07 1.85 -14.65
CA GLU A 65 5.88 0.43 -14.36
C GLU A 65 5.60 0.20 -12.87
N ARG A 66 6.34 0.89 -11.99
CA ARG A 66 6.13 0.82 -10.54
C ARG A 66 4.74 1.31 -10.16
N ALA A 67 4.32 2.46 -10.69
CA ALA A 67 2.99 3.01 -10.47
C ALA A 67 1.88 2.07 -10.97
N ALA A 68 2.05 1.46 -12.13
CA ALA A 68 1.10 0.50 -12.69
C ALA A 68 0.94 -0.75 -11.81
N ARG A 69 2.06 -1.34 -11.35
CA ARG A 69 2.04 -2.49 -10.42
C ARG A 69 1.36 -2.14 -9.10
N LEU A 70 1.66 -0.95 -8.56
CA LEU A 70 1.01 -0.48 -7.33
C LEU A 70 -0.50 -0.33 -7.51
N LEU A 71 -0.95 0.26 -8.62
CA LEU A 71 -2.38 0.40 -8.92
C LEU A 71 -3.07 -0.96 -9.01
N GLU A 72 -2.46 -1.92 -9.70
CA GLU A 72 -3.00 -3.28 -9.79
C GLU A 72 -3.13 -3.94 -8.41
N ALA A 73 -2.09 -3.82 -7.58
CA ALA A 73 -2.10 -4.35 -6.22
C ALA A 73 -3.17 -3.68 -5.35
N GLN A 74 -3.34 -2.35 -5.46
CA GLN A 74 -4.41 -1.62 -4.76
C GLN A 74 -5.81 -2.11 -5.20
N LEU A 75 -6.04 -2.27 -6.50
CA LEU A 75 -7.31 -2.77 -7.04
C LEU A 75 -7.59 -4.21 -6.59
N HIS A 76 -6.56 -5.05 -6.52
CA HIS A 76 -6.68 -6.42 -6.00
C HIS A 76 -7.07 -6.41 -4.52
N THR A 77 -6.41 -5.61 -3.69
CA THR A 77 -6.73 -5.49 -2.26
C THR A 77 -8.14 -4.97 -2.03
N ILE A 78 -8.61 -4.00 -2.81
CA ILE A 78 -10.01 -3.51 -2.74
C ILE A 78 -11.00 -4.65 -2.99
N ARG A 79 -10.79 -5.44 -4.06
CA ARG A 79 -11.66 -6.59 -4.38
C ARG A 79 -11.65 -7.64 -3.27
N TYR A 80 -10.47 -7.95 -2.73
CA TYR A 80 -10.33 -8.89 -1.62
C TYR A 80 -11.09 -8.43 -0.37
N LEU A 81 -10.93 -7.16 0.02
CA LEU A 81 -11.61 -6.61 1.20
C LEU A 81 -13.14 -6.58 1.02
N GLU A 82 -13.62 -6.30 -0.19
CA GLU A 82 -15.04 -6.37 -0.52
C GLU A 82 -15.61 -7.78 -0.33
N ASP A 83 -14.91 -8.80 -0.84
CA ASP A 83 -15.32 -10.20 -0.71
C ASP A 83 -15.34 -10.66 0.75
N VAL A 84 -14.29 -10.34 1.51
CA VAL A 84 -14.21 -10.63 2.95
C VAL A 84 -15.34 -9.94 3.70
N ARG A 85 -15.66 -8.67 3.39
CA ARG A 85 -16.77 -7.94 4.00
C ARG A 85 -18.10 -8.62 3.71
N GLN A 86 -18.35 -8.98 2.45
CA GLN A 86 -19.60 -9.62 2.04
C GLN A 86 -19.79 -10.99 2.72
N THR A 87 -18.73 -11.80 2.76
CA THR A 87 -18.74 -13.12 3.41
C THR A 87 -18.98 -13.00 4.91
N THR A 88 -18.30 -12.05 5.58
CA THR A 88 -18.49 -11.79 7.01
C THR A 88 -19.92 -11.32 7.31
N ALA A 89 -20.50 -10.46 6.47
CA ALA A 89 -21.88 -10.01 6.62
C ALA A 89 -22.88 -11.16 6.53
N LYS A 90 -22.67 -12.11 5.59
CA LYS A 90 -23.49 -13.33 5.47
C LYS A 90 -23.39 -14.19 6.73
N HIS A 91 -22.19 -14.44 7.24
CA HIS A 91 -21.99 -15.21 8.47
C HIS A 91 -22.68 -14.54 9.67
N LEU A 92 -22.55 -13.22 9.81
CA LEU A 92 -23.21 -12.49 10.89
C LEU A 92 -24.74 -12.54 10.78
N ALA A 93 -25.29 -12.46 9.56
CA ALA A 93 -26.72 -12.62 9.35
C ALA A 93 -27.21 -14.01 9.75
N ALA A 94 -26.46 -15.06 9.43
CA ALA A 94 -26.79 -16.43 9.82
C ALA A 94 -26.75 -16.63 11.36
N VAL A 95 -25.77 -16.05 12.05
CA VAL A 95 -25.72 -16.09 13.52
C VAL A 95 -26.89 -15.33 14.13
N LYS A 96 -27.25 -14.16 13.57
CA LYS A 96 -28.39 -13.35 14.04
C LYS A 96 -29.75 -14.00 13.78
N SER A 97 -29.87 -14.86 12.77
CA SER A 97 -31.15 -15.52 12.45
C SER A 97 -31.44 -16.73 13.34
N VAL A 98 -30.46 -17.23 14.11
CA VAL A 98 -30.70 -18.28 15.09
C VAL A 98 -31.61 -17.71 16.20
N PRO A 99 -32.81 -18.27 16.39
CA PRO A 99 -33.67 -17.87 17.49
C PRO A 99 -32.91 -18.06 18.79
N ARG A 100 -32.72 -16.98 19.55
CA ARG A 100 -32.26 -17.10 20.92
C ARG A 100 -33.39 -17.81 21.65
N ALA A 101 -33.19 -19.08 22.02
CA ALA A 101 -34.14 -19.78 22.87
C ALA A 101 -34.36 -18.86 24.08
N GLU A 102 -35.56 -18.27 24.19
CA GLU A 102 -35.96 -17.66 25.44
C GLU A 102 -35.77 -18.72 26.50
N ALA A 103 -35.21 -18.32 27.64
CA ALA A 103 -34.88 -19.22 28.74
C ALA A 103 -36.15 -19.91 29.28
N GLY A 104 -36.62 -20.93 28.56
CA GLY A 104 -37.55 -21.95 29.00
C GLY A 104 -36.76 -23.07 29.70
N PRO A 105 -37.39 -23.78 30.64
CA PRO A 105 -36.70 -24.31 31.82
C PRO A 105 -35.73 -25.45 31.47
N HIS A 106 -34.45 -25.14 31.69
CA HIS A 106 -33.28 -26.00 31.83
C HIS A 106 -32.85 -26.88 30.63
N PRO A 107 -31.54 -26.87 30.27
CA PRO A 107 -31.01 -27.85 29.34
C PRO A 107 -31.13 -29.26 29.94
N VAL A 108 -31.78 -30.17 29.19
CA VAL A 108 -31.88 -31.59 29.54
C VAL A 108 -30.67 -32.31 28.96
N TYR A 109 -29.78 -32.79 29.84
CA TYR A 109 -28.70 -33.68 29.43
C TYR A 109 -29.27 -35.09 29.29
N PHE A 110 -29.24 -35.61 28.07
CA PHE A 110 -29.58 -37.00 27.77
C PHE A 110 -28.28 -37.80 27.81
N ASP A 111 -27.99 -38.42 28.96
CA ASP A 111 -26.86 -39.34 29.09
C ASP A 111 -27.23 -40.66 28.42
N LEU A 112 -26.40 -41.06 27.46
CA LEU A 112 -26.66 -42.18 26.57
C LEU A 112 -25.84 -43.40 26.96
N ILE A 113 -25.66 -43.72 28.24
CA ILE A 113 -24.98 -44.97 28.62
C ILE A 113 -25.61 -45.59 29.88
N GLY A 114 -26.10 -46.82 29.71
CA GLY A 114 -26.46 -47.77 30.76
C GLY A 114 -25.40 -48.86 30.95
#